data_AF-A0A0F9CEB9-F1
#
_entry.id   AF-A0A0F9CEB9-F1
#
_cell.length_a   1.000
_cell.length_b   1.000
_cell.length_c   1.000
_cell.angle_alpha   90.00
_cell.angle_beta   90.00
_cell.angle_gamma   90.00
#
_symmetry.space_group_name_H-M   'P 1'
#
loop_
_entity.id
_entity.type
_entity.pdbx_description
1 polymer ?
#
loop_
_entity_poly.entity_id
_entity_poly.type
_entity_poly.pdbx_seq_one_letter_code
_entity_poly.pdbx_strand_id
1 'polypeptide(L)'
;MKQHTKPIAGVFAVENIQAIIHRRCADLGVNLIFDTTPGGTAHTDGATITLPALMHPITQDQLDILYGYVIHECGHHLRPEAFKILKSAQPPEHVCALYNIIEDDGMERDRATEWKGDRKALSMMNEILITQMGTNWSNERDDKLSKGEEWKTNNPEAVAALCLGQLSRLEWDNMSDTAVARMLDIMPKDVKDLLGDLIDEGWVDKYRATKTEHDTWDTTIDLAERLYPANDKKEYEKIRKAGHKMNTRKRSTIKDTLPPQGKPKPKEDGKDKADGKFAASPEDEGKVVNWKDMVL
;
A
#
# COMPACT_ATOMS: atom_id res chain seq x y z
N MET A 1 -24.62 -22.82 -3.91
CA MET A 1 -23.19 -23.09 -3.69
C MET A 1 -22.96 -23.49 -2.23
N LYS A 2 -22.23 -24.57 -1.95
CA LYS A 2 -21.81 -24.87 -0.57
C LYS A 2 -20.70 -23.88 -0.21
N GLN A 3 -20.89 -23.04 0.80
CA GLN A 3 -19.79 -22.25 1.35
C GLN A 3 -18.77 -23.22 1.94
N HIS A 4 -17.65 -23.42 1.26
CA HIS A 4 -16.53 -24.12 1.84
C HIS A 4 -16.01 -23.26 3.00
N THR A 5 -16.14 -23.75 4.23
CA THR A 5 -15.58 -23.08 5.40
C THR A 5 -14.07 -23.06 5.26
N LYS A 6 -13.48 -21.85 5.21
CA LYS A 6 -12.03 -21.69 5.15
C LYS A 6 -11.38 -22.30 6.40
N PRO A 7 -10.18 -22.89 6.28
CA PRO A 7 -9.49 -23.47 7.43
C PRO A 7 -9.20 -22.40 8.49
N ILE A 8 -9.48 -22.72 9.75
CA ILE A 8 -9.15 -21.88 10.90
C ILE A 8 -7.65 -22.04 11.18
N ALA A 9 -6.95 -20.92 11.34
CA ALA A 9 -5.54 -20.91 11.70
C ALA A 9 -5.34 -21.47 13.11
N GLY A 10 -4.32 -22.31 13.30
CA GLY A 10 -3.94 -22.81 14.62
C GLY A 10 -3.37 -21.70 15.50
N VAL A 11 -3.58 -21.79 16.82
CA VAL A 11 -3.09 -20.78 17.80
C VAL A 11 -1.60 -20.52 17.67
N PHE A 12 -0.78 -21.57 17.52
CA PHE A 12 0.66 -21.43 17.31
C PHE A 12 1.03 -20.67 16.02
N ALA A 13 0.23 -20.79 14.96
CA ALA A 13 0.48 -20.04 13.73
C ALA A 13 0.24 -18.54 13.95
N VAL A 14 -0.82 -18.19 14.67
CA VAL A 14 -1.14 -16.80 15.04
C VAL A 14 -0.02 -16.20 15.88
N GLU A 15 0.41 -16.88 16.95
CA GLU A 15 1.49 -16.42 17.82
C GLU A 15 2.81 -16.23 17.06
N ASN A 16 3.16 -17.17 16.18
CA ASN A 16 4.37 -17.09 15.38
C ASN A 16 4.36 -15.87 14.44
N ILE A 17 3.25 -15.62 13.75
CA ILE A 17 3.13 -14.47 12.84
C ILE A 17 3.17 -13.15 13.61
N GLN A 18 2.48 -13.05 14.75
CA GLN A 18 2.57 -11.87 15.61
C GLN A 18 4.01 -11.60 16.09
N ALA A 19 4.73 -12.65 16.51
CA ALA A 19 6.13 -12.51 16.91
C ALA A 19 7.03 -12.03 15.76
N ILE A 20 6.80 -12.52 14.53
CA ILE A 20 7.53 -12.07 13.34
C ILE A 20 7.22 -10.60 13.01
N ILE A 21 5.95 -10.20 13.08
CA ILE A 21 5.52 -8.82 12.85
C ILE A 21 6.24 -7.87 13.81
N HIS A 22 6.19 -8.17 15.12
CA HIS A 22 6.85 -7.36 16.14
C HIS A 22 8.36 -7.26 15.92
N ARG A 23 9.02 -8.38 15.57
CA ARG A 23 10.46 -8.38 15.28
C ARG A 23 10.80 -7.48 14.09
N ARG A 24 10.07 -7.59 12.97
CA ARG A 24 10.33 -6.76 11.77
C ARG A 24 10.17 -5.27 12.07
N CYS A 25 9.11 -4.89 12.78
CA CYS A 25 8.89 -3.49 13.16
C CYS A 25 10.01 -2.99 14.11
N ALA A 26 10.43 -3.82 15.07
CA ALA A 26 11.52 -3.48 15.99
C ALA A 26 12.88 -3.33 15.27
N ASP A 27 13.18 -4.19 14.30
CA ASP A 27 14.41 -4.14 13.51
C ASP A 27 14.51 -2.84 12.69
N LEU A 28 13.37 -2.30 12.26
CA LEU A 28 13.27 -1.02 11.55
C LEU A 28 13.17 0.20 12.49
N GLY A 29 12.95 -0.02 13.79
CA GLY A 29 12.71 1.06 14.76
C GLY A 29 11.40 1.81 14.55
N VAL A 30 10.37 1.14 14.01
CA VAL A 30 9.06 1.73 13.73
C VAL A 30 8.02 1.32 14.77
N ASN A 31 7.05 2.20 15.03
CA ASN A 31 5.94 1.87 15.90
C ASN A 31 4.97 0.91 15.19
N LEU A 32 4.29 0.06 15.96
CA LEU A 32 3.28 -0.85 15.45
C LEU A 32 1.97 -0.65 16.20
N ILE A 33 0.88 -0.46 15.45
CA ILE A 33 -0.49 -0.36 15.96
C ILE A 33 -1.34 -1.44 15.28
N PHE A 34 -2.19 -2.11 16.06
CA PHE A 34 -3.25 -2.97 15.53
C PHE A 34 -4.59 -2.22 15.59
N ASP A 35 -5.15 -1.89 14.44
CA ASP A 35 -6.43 -1.19 14.32
C ASP A 35 -7.61 -2.16 14.48
N THR A 36 -8.45 -1.91 15.48
CA THR A 36 -9.65 -2.70 15.77
C THR A 36 -10.88 -2.27 14.97
N THR A 37 -10.75 -1.25 14.12
CA THR A 37 -11.83 -0.73 13.28
C THR A 37 -12.26 -1.79 12.26
N PRO A 38 -13.57 -2.11 12.18
CA PRO A 38 -14.06 -3.06 11.19
C PRO A 38 -13.69 -2.66 9.77
N GLY A 39 -12.90 -3.51 9.11
CA GLY A 39 -12.42 -3.26 7.76
C GLY A 39 -11.31 -2.20 7.68
N GLY A 40 -10.55 -1.97 8.75
CA GLY A 40 -9.29 -1.24 8.69
C GLY A 40 -8.35 -1.84 7.65
N THR A 41 -7.51 -0.99 7.05
CA THR A 41 -6.52 -1.33 6.04
C THR A 41 -5.12 -1.13 6.61
N ALA A 42 -4.16 -1.91 6.13
CA ALA A 42 -2.76 -1.68 6.46
C ALA A 42 -2.30 -0.36 5.83
N HIS A 43 -1.48 0.39 6.57
CA HIS A 43 -0.82 1.60 6.07
C HIS A 43 0.38 1.98 6.95
N THR A 44 1.23 2.85 6.43
CA THR A 44 2.33 3.48 7.17
C THR A 44 2.42 4.99 6.91
N ASP A 45 2.81 5.74 7.93
CA ASP A 45 3.12 7.17 7.84
C ASP A 45 4.63 7.46 7.76
N GLY A 46 5.47 6.42 7.70
CA GLY A 46 6.93 6.51 7.74
C GLY A 46 7.53 6.49 9.14
N ALA A 47 6.72 6.52 10.20
CA ALA A 47 7.11 6.35 11.60
C ALA A 47 6.35 5.20 12.31
N THR A 48 5.10 4.96 11.90
CA THR A 48 4.17 4.00 12.48
C THR A 48 3.56 3.14 11.38
N ILE A 49 3.61 1.83 11.57
CA ILE A 49 2.87 0.85 10.79
C ILE A 49 1.56 0.54 11.54
N THR A 50 0.45 0.68 10.84
CA THR A 50 -0.87 0.27 11.32
C THR A 50 -1.30 -0.98 10.57
N LEU A 51 -1.64 -2.05 11.27
CA LEU A 51 -2.16 -3.30 10.70
C LEU A 51 -3.58 -3.57 11.20
N PRO A 52 -4.45 -4.22 10.43
CA PRO A 52 -5.77 -4.61 10.91
C PRO A 52 -5.66 -5.66 12.02
N ALA A 53 -6.41 -5.46 13.12
CA ALA A 53 -6.56 -6.47 14.15
C ALA A 53 -7.45 -7.62 13.64
N LEU A 54 -7.03 -8.85 13.88
CA LEU A 54 -7.81 -10.04 13.51
C LEU A 54 -8.70 -10.49 14.67
N MET A 55 -9.98 -10.71 14.38
CA MET A 55 -10.96 -11.22 15.35
C MET A 55 -11.10 -12.74 15.23
N HIS A 56 -11.19 -13.43 16.37
CA HIS A 56 -11.38 -14.89 16.36
C HIS A 56 -12.80 -15.29 15.91
N PRO A 57 -12.95 -16.41 15.19
CA PRO A 57 -11.89 -17.29 14.68
C PRO A 57 -11.13 -16.69 13.49
N ILE A 58 -9.81 -16.83 13.50
CA ILE A 58 -8.92 -16.34 12.43
C ILE A 58 -8.77 -17.43 11.37
N THR A 59 -9.03 -17.11 10.12
CA THR A 59 -8.79 -18.02 8.99
C THR A 59 -7.33 -17.97 8.54
N GLN A 60 -6.85 -19.02 7.89
CA GLN A 60 -5.49 -19.04 7.33
C GLN A 60 -5.27 -17.88 6.35
N ASP A 61 -6.24 -17.61 5.46
CA ASP A 61 -6.17 -16.49 4.52
C ASP A 61 -6.00 -15.14 5.22
N GLN A 62 -6.72 -14.89 6.31
CA GLN A 62 -6.56 -13.64 7.09
C GLN A 62 -5.17 -13.51 7.68
N LEU A 63 -4.58 -14.64 8.11
CA LEU A 63 -3.24 -14.66 8.67
C LEU A 63 -2.17 -14.45 7.58
N ASP A 64 -2.36 -15.05 6.40
CA ASP A 64 -1.46 -14.88 5.25
C ASP A 64 -1.52 -13.44 4.71
N ILE A 65 -2.72 -12.83 4.66
CA ILE A 65 -2.88 -11.41 4.35
C ILE A 65 -2.15 -10.54 5.36
N LEU A 66 -2.35 -10.76 6.67
CA LEU A 66 -1.69 -9.96 7.70
C LEU A 66 -0.16 -10.06 7.61
N TYR A 67 0.35 -11.25 7.30
CA TYR A 67 1.78 -11.45 7.11
C TYR A 67 2.32 -10.77 5.84
N GLY A 68 1.56 -10.78 4.74
CA GLY A 68 1.89 -10.02 3.54
C GLY A 68 1.90 -8.51 3.81
N TYR A 69 0.91 -7.99 4.54
CA TYR A 69 0.83 -6.57 4.88
C TYR A 69 2.06 -6.10 5.65
N VAL A 70 2.50 -6.81 6.69
CA VAL A 70 3.70 -6.34 7.42
C VAL A 70 4.94 -6.29 6.52
N ILE A 71 5.07 -7.20 5.55
CA ILE A 71 6.20 -7.20 4.62
C ILE A 71 6.11 -6.00 3.68
N HIS A 72 4.93 -5.74 3.14
CA HIS A 72 4.62 -4.59 2.29
C HIS A 72 4.91 -3.27 3.02
N GLU A 73 4.31 -3.06 4.20
CA GLU A 73 4.49 -1.83 4.97
C GLU A 73 5.94 -1.60 5.39
N CYS A 74 6.64 -2.67 5.83
CA CYS A 74 8.08 -2.60 6.11
C CYS A 74 8.90 -2.21 4.88
N GLY A 75 8.44 -2.57 3.68
CA GLY A 75 9.10 -2.26 2.43
C GLY A 75 9.11 -0.76 2.12
N HIS A 76 8.01 -0.04 2.39
CA HIS A 76 7.98 1.42 2.26
C HIS A 76 9.04 2.13 3.12
N HIS A 77 9.33 1.62 4.33
CA HIS A 77 10.36 2.20 5.20
C HIS A 77 11.79 2.06 4.64
N LEU A 78 12.01 1.18 3.66
CA LEU A 78 13.28 1.07 2.94
C LEU A 78 13.39 2.10 1.79
N ARG A 79 12.33 2.88 1.54
CA ARG A 79 12.24 3.92 0.50
C ARG A 79 11.87 5.28 1.09
N PRO A 80 12.71 5.85 1.98
CA PRO A 80 12.39 7.09 2.69
C PRO A 80 12.21 8.31 1.78
N GLU A 81 12.71 8.28 0.55
CA GLU A 81 12.50 9.38 -0.42
C GLU A 81 11.06 9.43 -0.93
N ALA A 82 10.34 8.30 -0.99
CA ALA A 82 8.93 8.26 -1.40
C ALA A 82 8.06 9.18 -0.53
N PHE A 83 8.21 9.09 0.80
CA PHE A 83 7.51 9.96 1.74
C PHE A 83 7.86 11.44 1.56
N LYS A 84 9.12 11.74 1.24
CA LYS A 84 9.57 13.12 1.02
C LYS A 84 8.99 13.70 -0.28
N ILE A 85 8.93 12.90 -1.34
CA ILE A 85 8.32 13.27 -2.61
C ILE A 85 6.85 13.61 -2.39
N LEU A 86 6.07 12.70 -1.77
CA LEU A 86 4.65 12.92 -1.52
C LEU A 86 4.39 14.13 -0.62
N LYS A 87 5.18 14.29 0.45
CA LYS A 87 5.07 15.45 1.37
C LYS A 87 5.39 16.78 0.67
N SER A 88 6.34 16.78 -0.27
CA SER A 88 6.73 17.98 -1.01
C SER A 88 5.73 18.32 -2.11
N ALA A 89 5.27 17.30 -2.85
CA ALA A 89 4.38 17.45 -3.98
C ALA A 89 2.94 17.77 -3.58
N GLN A 90 2.48 17.23 -2.44
CA GLN A 90 1.08 17.29 -1.99
C GLN A 90 0.10 16.98 -3.15
N PRO A 91 0.25 15.81 -3.82
CA PRO A 91 -0.56 15.51 -4.99
C PRO A 91 -2.05 15.41 -4.65
N PRO A 92 -2.93 15.61 -5.64
CA PRO A 92 -4.32 15.20 -5.52
C PRO A 92 -4.41 13.68 -5.36
N GLU A 93 -5.55 13.23 -4.83
CA GLU A 93 -5.77 11.83 -4.43
C GLU A 93 -5.51 10.84 -5.55
N HIS A 94 -6.02 11.08 -6.76
CA HIS A 94 -5.81 10.16 -7.89
C HIS A 94 -4.34 10.00 -8.26
N VAL A 95 -3.52 11.06 -8.15
CA VAL A 95 -2.06 10.97 -8.40
C VAL A 95 -1.39 10.18 -7.28
N CYS A 96 -1.83 10.34 -6.02
CA CYS A 96 -1.33 9.52 -4.93
C CYS A 96 -1.64 8.03 -5.14
N ALA A 97 -2.81 7.72 -5.69
CA ALA A 97 -3.23 6.34 -6.02
C ALA A 97 -2.28 5.70 -7.01
N LEU A 98 -2.05 6.41 -8.11
CA LEU A 98 -1.17 5.97 -9.18
C LEU A 98 0.27 5.82 -8.67
N TYR A 99 0.71 6.72 -7.78
CA TYR A 99 2.01 6.60 -7.14
C TYR A 99 2.13 5.32 -6.34
N ASN A 100 1.18 5.07 -5.43
CA ASN A 100 1.19 3.87 -4.59
C ASN A 100 1.24 2.60 -5.45
N ILE A 101 0.39 2.48 -6.47
CA ILE A 101 0.38 1.29 -7.34
C ILE A 101 1.76 1.03 -8.00
N ILE A 102 2.42 2.08 -8.50
CA ILE A 102 3.73 1.94 -9.18
C ILE A 102 4.84 1.72 -8.15
N GLU A 103 4.79 2.43 -7.04
CA GLU A 103 5.76 2.34 -5.95
C GLU A 103 5.75 0.94 -5.33
N ASP A 104 4.56 0.41 -5.02
CA ASP A 104 4.32 -0.93 -4.49
C ASP A 104 4.94 -1.99 -5.39
N ASP A 105 4.68 -1.95 -6.70
CA ASP A 105 5.25 -2.92 -7.64
C ASP A 105 6.78 -2.86 -7.65
N GLY A 106 7.36 -1.66 -7.69
CA GLY A 106 8.80 -1.49 -7.64
C GLY A 106 9.41 -1.99 -6.33
N MET A 107 8.82 -1.62 -5.20
CA MET A 107 9.30 -1.94 -3.86
C MET A 107 9.19 -3.43 -3.59
N GLU A 108 8.04 -4.02 -3.91
CA GLU A 108 7.80 -5.43 -3.69
C GLU A 108 8.65 -6.29 -4.62
N ARG A 109 8.91 -5.86 -5.87
CA ARG A 109 9.85 -6.52 -6.79
C ARG A 109 11.26 -6.58 -6.20
N ASP A 110 11.76 -5.47 -5.64
CA ASP A 110 13.07 -5.41 -5.00
C ASP A 110 13.12 -6.37 -3.79
N ARG A 111 12.11 -6.32 -2.92
CA ARG A 111 11.97 -7.21 -1.76
C ARG A 111 11.90 -8.68 -2.17
N ALA A 112 11.11 -9.00 -3.19
CA ALA A 112 10.90 -10.34 -3.69
C ALA A 112 12.16 -10.93 -4.34
N THR A 113 12.98 -10.07 -4.95
CA THR A 113 14.27 -10.45 -5.54
C THR A 113 15.29 -10.78 -4.45
N GLU A 114 15.34 -9.99 -3.38
CA GLU A 114 16.29 -10.18 -2.29
C GLU A 114 15.89 -11.35 -1.37
N TRP A 115 14.60 -11.49 -1.04
CA TRP A 115 14.10 -12.41 -0.01
C TRP A 115 13.03 -13.35 -0.57
N LYS A 116 13.41 -14.59 -0.88
CA LYS A 116 12.48 -15.61 -1.42
C LYS A 116 11.28 -15.90 -0.50
N GLY A 117 11.47 -15.81 0.81
CA GLY A 117 10.39 -15.97 1.79
C GLY A 117 9.37 -14.85 1.71
N ASP A 118 9.84 -13.62 1.52
CA ASP A 118 8.98 -12.43 1.39
C ASP A 118 8.26 -12.46 0.04
N ARG A 119 8.93 -12.85 -1.04
CA ARG A 119 8.29 -13.12 -2.35
C ARG A 119 7.07 -14.02 -2.21
N LYS A 120 7.23 -15.17 -1.56
CA LYS A 120 6.13 -16.13 -1.38
C LYS A 120 4.97 -15.53 -0.58
N ALA A 121 5.26 -14.78 0.48
CA ALA A 121 4.24 -14.16 1.31
C ALA A 121 3.47 -13.06 0.57
N LEU A 122 4.19 -12.19 -0.16
CA LEU A 122 3.60 -11.14 -1.00
C LEU A 122 2.75 -11.74 -2.13
N SER A 123 3.25 -12.77 -2.82
CA SER A 123 2.51 -13.52 -3.84
C SER A 123 1.22 -14.14 -3.29
N MET A 124 1.29 -14.77 -2.10
CA MET A 124 0.14 -15.41 -1.48
C MET A 124 -0.91 -14.39 -1.01
N MET A 125 -0.50 -13.27 -0.41
CA MET A 125 -1.40 -12.17 -0.09
C MET A 125 -2.10 -11.66 -1.36
N ASN A 126 -1.35 -11.39 -2.43
CA ASN A 126 -1.92 -10.88 -3.68
C ASN A 126 -2.90 -11.87 -4.32
N GLU A 127 -2.57 -13.16 -4.41
CA GLU A 127 -3.48 -14.20 -4.91
C GLU A 127 -4.82 -14.19 -4.16
N ILE A 128 -4.77 -14.07 -2.82
CA ILE A 128 -5.98 -14.02 -1.99
C ILE A 128 -6.77 -12.74 -2.26
N LEU A 129 -6.12 -11.57 -2.28
CA LEU A 129 -6.78 -10.28 -2.48
C LEU A 129 -7.40 -10.16 -3.89
N ILE A 130 -6.67 -10.55 -4.93
CA ILE A 130 -7.16 -10.54 -6.32
C ILE A 130 -8.28 -11.56 -6.53
N THR A 131 -8.21 -12.73 -5.88
CA THR A 131 -9.33 -13.69 -5.91
C THR A 131 -10.59 -13.12 -5.25
N GLN A 132 -10.45 -12.42 -4.11
CA GLN A 132 -11.57 -11.77 -3.43
C GLN A 132 -12.17 -10.65 -4.29
N MET A 133 -11.31 -9.79 -4.85
CA MET A 133 -11.72 -8.73 -5.78
C MET A 133 -12.46 -9.30 -6.98
N GLY A 134 -11.91 -10.34 -7.62
CA GLY A 134 -12.54 -10.94 -8.78
C GLY A 134 -13.88 -11.62 -8.46
N THR A 135 -14.02 -12.19 -7.26
CA THR A 135 -15.30 -12.72 -6.80
C THR A 135 -16.33 -11.59 -6.63
N ASN A 136 -15.93 -10.46 -6.04
CA ASN A 136 -16.82 -9.32 -5.84
C ASN A 136 -17.26 -8.72 -7.18
N TRP A 137 -16.33 -8.48 -8.10
CA TRP A 137 -16.65 -7.99 -9.45
C TRP A 137 -17.55 -8.95 -10.22
N SER A 138 -17.35 -10.26 -10.09
CA SER A 138 -18.24 -11.24 -10.73
C SER A 138 -19.67 -11.13 -10.19
N ASN A 139 -19.82 -11.01 -8.86
CA ASN A 139 -21.14 -10.86 -8.23
C ASN A 139 -21.82 -9.56 -8.64
N GLU A 140 -21.10 -8.44 -8.66
CA GLU A 140 -21.61 -7.14 -9.08
C GLU A 140 -22.03 -7.14 -10.56
N ARG A 141 -21.19 -7.69 -11.44
CA ARG A 141 -21.50 -7.88 -12.85
C ARG A 141 -22.77 -8.70 -13.02
N ASP A 142 -22.86 -9.85 -12.37
CA ASP A 142 -23.99 -10.76 -12.53
C ASP A 142 -25.30 -10.11 -12.01
N ASP A 143 -25.24 -9.35 -10.90
CA ASP A 143 -26.36 -8.55 -10.40
C ASP A 143 -26.81 -7.49 -11.42
N LYS A 144 -25.87 -6.72 -11.98
CA LYS A 144 -26.14 -5.70 -13.02
C LYS A 144 -26.77 -6.29 -14.27
N LEU A 145 -26.17 -7.36 -14.80
CA LEU A 145 -26.68 -8.04 -15.99
C LEU A 145 -28.06 -8.65 -15.76
N SER A 146 -28.34 -9.17 -14.56
CA SER A 146 -29.68 -9.69 -14.21
C SER A 146 -30.77 -8.62 -14.22
N LYS A 147 -30.40 -7.35 -14.03
CA LYS A 147 -31.28 -6.17 -14.09
C LYS A 147 -31.36 -5.56 -15.49
N GLY A 148 -30.64 -6.12 -16.47
CA GLY A 148 -30.52 -5.55 -17.82
C GLY A 148 -29.66 -4.30 -17.88
N GLU A 149 -28.86 -4.04 -16.85
CA GLU A 149 -27.90 -2.94 -16.80
C GLU A 149 -26.57 -3.34 -17.46
N GLU A 150 -25.83 -2.36 -17.96
CA GLU A 150 -24.49 -2.57 -18.50
C GLU A 150 -23.47 -2.71 -17.35
N TRP A 151 -22.50 -3.61 -17.52
CA TRP A 151 -21.38 -3.75 -16.59
C TRP A 151 -20.33 -2.67 -16.86
N LYS A 152 -20.33 -1.64 -16.02
CA LYS A 152 -19.43 -0.48 -16.08
C LYS A 152 -18.97 -0.09 -14.68
N THR A 153 -17.78 0.50 -14.60
CA THR A 153 -17.28 1.17 -13.40
C THR A 153 -17.44 2.68 -13.55
N ASN A 154 -17.54 3.39 -12.42
CA ASN A 154 -17.56 4.86 -12.41
C ASN A 154 -16.16 5.47 -12.50
N ASN A 155 -15.10 4.66 -12.38
CA ASN A 155 -13.71 5.11 -12.40
C ASN A 155 -12.83 4.14 -13.21
N PRO A 156 -13.01 4.08 -14.53
CA PRO A 156 -12.27 3.14 -15.38
C PRO A 156 -10.76 3.40 -15.35
N GLU A 157 -10.33 4.64 -15.13
CA GLU A 157 -8.93 5.05 -15.04
C GLU A 157 -8.21 4.39 -13.87
N ALA A 158 -8.78 4.47 -12.65
CA ALA A 158 -8.18 3.86 -11.47
C ALA A 158 -8.12 2.33 -11.59
N VAL A 159 -9.20 1.72 -12.10
CA VAL A 159 -9.24 0.25 -12.28
C VAL A 159 -8.24 -0.19 -13.35
N ALA A 160 -8.08 0.55 -14.45
CA ALA A 160 -7.08 0.25 -15.48
C ALA A 160 -5.65 0.36 -14.92
N ALA A 161 -5.35 1.38 -14.11
CA ALA A 161 -4.05 1.53 -13.47
C ALA A 161 -3.73 0.39 -12.49
N LEU A 162 -4.74 -0.07 -11.73
CA LEU A 162 -4.60 -1.24 -10.86
C LEU A 162 -4.29 -2.51 -11.69
N CYS A 163 -5.01 -2.72 -12.80
CA CYS A 163 -4.76 -3.84 -13.71
C CYS A 163 -3.35 -3.77 -14.34
N LEU A 164 -2.85 -2.58 -14.68
CA LEU A 164 -1.47 -2.39 -15.13
C LEU A 164 -0.47 -2.81 -14.04
N GLY A 165 -0.69 -2.43 -12.79
CA GLY A 165 0.13 -2.85 -11.66
C GLY A 165 0.17 -4.37 -11.53
N GLN A 166 -0.98 -5.04 -11.66
CA GLN A 166 -1.05 -6.51 -11.63
C GLN A 166 -0.32 -7.16 -12.81
N LEU A 167 -0.39 -6.60 -14.02
CA LEU A 167 0.36 -7.09 -15.17
C LEU A 167 1.88 -6.89 -15.03
N SER A 168 2.30 -5.76 -14.45
CA SER A 168 3.71 -5.52 -14.12
C SER A 168 4.22 -6.58 -13.15
N ARG A 169 3.45 -6.80 -12.08
CA ARG A 169 3.73 -7.75 -10.99
C ARG A 169 3.98 -9.18 -11.46
N LEU A 170 3.31 -9.66 -12.51
CA LEU A 170 3.47 -11.02 -13.05
C LEU A 170 4.92 -11.35 -13.49
N GLU A 171 5.79 -10.36 -13.66
CA GLU A 171 7.22 -10.61 -13.92
C GLU A 171 7.90 -11.36 -12.76
N TRP A 172 7.52 -11.01 -11.53
CA TRP A 172 8.17 -11.49 -10.32
C TRP A 172 7.22 -12.26 -9.39
N ASP A 173 5.91 -12.11 -9.52
CA ASP A 173 4.94 -12.94 -8.83
C ASP A 173 4.73 -14.25 -9.61
N ASN A 174 4.93 -15.39 -8.94
CA ASN A 174 4.80 -16.71 -9.57
C ASN A 174 3.59 -17.50 -9.08
N MET A 175 2.67 -16.87 -8.33
CA MET A 175 1.48 -17.54 -7.81
C MET A 175 0.19 -16.94 -8.37
N SER A 176 0.19 -15.64 -8.67
CA SER A 176 -1.06 -14.91 -8.94
C SER A 176 -1.60 -15.02 -10.37
N ASP A 177 -0.90 -15.71 -11.29
CA ASP A 177 -1.24 -15.76 -12.72
C ASP A 177 -2.71 -16.09 -12.98
N THR A 178 -3.23 -17.09 -12.27
CA THR A 178 -4.61 -17.56 -12.47
C THR A 178 -5.63 -16.58 -11.90
N ALA A 179 -5.39 -16.00 -10.72
CA ALA A 179 -6.29 -14.99 -10.17
C ALA A 179 -6.29 -13.71 -11.01
N VAL A 180 -5.13 -13.25 -11.46
CA VAL A 180 -4.99 -12.09 -12.33
C VAL A 180 -5.71 -12.35 -13.66
N ALA A 181 -5.49 -13.49 -14.32
CA ALA A 181 -6.19 -13.81 -15.57
C ALA A 181 -7.72 -13.81 -15.40
N ARG A 182 -8.24 -14.36 -14.29
CA ARG A 182 -9.67 -14.33 -13.97
C ARG A 182 -10.18 -12.90 -13.75
N MET A 183 -9.47 -12.09 -12.98
CA MET A 183 -9.81 -10.68 -12.75
C MET A 183 -9.86 -9.92 -14.09
N LEU A 184 -8.89 -10.17 -14.98
CA LEU A 184 -8.84 -9.52 -16.28
C LEU A 184 -9.96 -9.95 -17.23
N ASP A 185 -10.48 -11.16 -17.09
CA ASP A 185 -11.58 -11.67 -17.92
C ASP A 185 -12.93 -11.03 -17.58
N ILE A 186 -13.14 -10.71 -16.29
CA ILE A 186 -14.42 -10.22 -15.78
C ILE A 186 -14.52 -8.69 -15.69
N MET A 187 -13.45 -7.96 -16.01
CA MET A 187 -13.44 -6.50 -15.88
C MET A 187 -14.47 -5.82 -16.81
N PRO A 188 -14.94 -4.61 -16.46
CA PRO A 188 -15.77 -3.80 -17.35
C PRO A 188 -15.16 -3.56 -18.74
N LYS A 189 -15.99 -3.41 -19.77
CA LYS A 189 -15.52 -3.27 -21.16
C LYS A 189 -14.68 -2.00 -21.35
N ASP A 190 -15.11 -0.89 -20.78
CA ASP A 190 -14.40 0.39 -20.81
C ASP A 190 -13.01 0.29 -20.18
N VAL A 191 -12.89 -0.41 -19.04
CA VAL A 191 -11.59 -0.73 -18.43
C VAL A 191 -10.74 -1.59 -19.36
N LYS A 192 -11.33 -2.61 -19.99
CA LYS A 192 -10.61 -3.53 -20.90
C LYS A 192 -10.06 -2.82 -22.13
N ASP A 193 -10.87 -1.96 -22.73
CA ASP A 193 -10.45 -1.15 -23.88
C ASP A 193 -9.30 -0.21 -23.47
N LEU A 194 -9.47 0.55 -22.38
CA LEU A 194 -8.44 1.47 -21.87
C LEU A 194 -7.15 0.74 -21.49
N LEU A 195 -7.25 -0.40 -20.81
CA LEU A 195 -6.09 -1.22 -20.46
C LEU A 195 -5.37 -1.73 -21.71
N GLY A 196 -6.11 -2.14 -22.75
CA GLY A 196 -5.55 -2.54 -24.04
C GLY A 196 -4.69 -1.43 -24.65
N ASP A 197 -5.22 -0.21 -24.73
CA ASP A 197 -4.48 0.96 -25.20
C ASP A 197 -3.21 1.20 -24.38
N LEU A 198 -3.29 1.10 -23.05
CA LEU A 198 -2.14 1.32 -22.17
C LEU A 198 -1.06 0.23 -22.33
N ILE A 199 -1.47 -1.03 -22.56
CA ILE A 199 -0.54 -2.12 -22.87
C ILE A 199 0.18 -1.83 -24.19
N ASP A 200 -0.55 -1.45 -25.24
CA ASP A 200 0.00 -1.15 -26.57
C ASP A 200 0.95 0.08 -26.53
N GLU A 201 0.69 1.04 -25.64
CA GLU A 201 1.55 2.19 -25.37
C GLU A 201 2.80 1.86 -24.53
N GLY A 202 2.95 0.60 -24.07
CA GLY A 202 4.11 0.13 -23.32
C GLY A 202 4.12 0.50 -21.84
N TRP A 203 2.97 0.78 -21.23
CA TRP A 203 2.92 1.20 -19.81
C TRP A 203 3.38 0.12 -18.83
N VAL A 204 3.15 -1.16 -19.15
CA VAL A 204 3.64 -2.28 -18.32
C VAL A 204 5.18 -2.23 -18.21
N ASP A 205 5.88 -1.99 -19.32
CA ASP A 205 7.33 -1.92 -19.30
C ASP A 205 7.85 -0.65 -18.61
N LYS A 206 7.10 0.46 -18.69
CA LYS A 206 7.42 1.67 -17.92
C LYS A 206 7.35 1.44 -16.41
N TYR A 207 6.34 0.70 -15.93
CA TYR A 207 6.26 0.32 -14.50
C TYR A 207 7.49 -0.47 -14.07
N ARG A 208 7.83 -1.51 -14.84
CA ARG A 208 9.01 -2.38 -14.58
C ARG A 208 10.33 -1.61 -14.65
N ALA A 209 10.39 -0.58 -15.48
CA ALA A 209 11.58 0.23 -15.66
C ALA A 209 11.84 1.22 -14.51
N THR A 210 10.88 1.43 -13.58
CA THR A 210 11.10 2.27 -12.40
C THR A 210 12.13 1.63 -11.46
N LYS A 211 13.16 2.40 -11.08
CA LYS A 211 14.27 1.94 -10.22
C LYS A 211 14.46 2.80 -8.99
N THR A 212 14.02 4.05 -9.05
CA THR A 212 14.11 5.02 -7.97
C THR A 212 12.74 5.63 -7.70
N GLU A 213 12.57 6.20 -6.52
CA GLU A 213 11.33 6.86 -6.12
C GLU A 213 11.01 8.06 -7.04
N HIS A 214 12.03 8.69 -7.63
CA HIS A 214 11.85 9.74 -8.63
C HIS A 214 11.42 9.20 -10.00
N ASP A 215 11.93 8.04 -10.44
CA ASP A 215 11.45 7.38 -11.66
C ASP A 215 9.98 6.98 -11.51
N THR A 216 9.62 6.43 -10.35
CA THR A 216 8.23 6.14 -9.96
C THR A 216 7.40 7.40 -10.04
N TRP A 217 7.84 8.49 -9.42
CA TRP A 217 7.14 9.77 -9.44
C TRP A 217 6.91 10.32 -10.84
N ASP A 218 7.93 10.35 -11.69
CA ASP A 218 7.80 10.85 -13.07
C ASP A 218 6.86 9.97 -13.88
N THR A 219 6.95 8.64 -13.74
CA THR A 219 6.04 7.68 -14.38
C THR A 219 4.61 7.86 -13.92
N THR A 220 4.39 8.13 -12.62
CA THR A 220 3.08 8.45 -12.06
C THR A 220 2.47 9.69 -12.70
N ILE A 221 3.23 10.78 -12.82
CA ILE A 221 2.72 12.01 -13.42
C ILE A 221 2.41 11.81 -14.90
N ASP A 222 3.30 11.12 -15.64
CA ASP A 222 3.04 10.80 -17.04
C ASP A 222 1.75 9.97 -17.19
N LEU A 223 1.51 9.00 -16.31
CA LEU A 223 0.30 8.18 -16.35
C LEU A 223 -0.94 9.00 -15.97
N ALA A 224 -0.84 9.88 -14.97
CA ALA A 224 -1.94 10.75 -14.57
C ALA A 224 -2.35 11.71 -15.71
N GLU A 225 -1.38 12.24 -16.46
CA GLU A 225 -1.63 13.04 -17.66
C GLU A 225 -2.34 12.22 -18.76
N ARG A 226 -1.98 10.94 -18.89
CA ARG A 226 -2.58 10.02 -19.87
C ARG A 226 -4.00 9.58 -19.51
N LEU A 227 -4.25 9.33 -18.24
CA LEU A 227 -5.54 8.84 -17.75
C LEU A 227 -6.56 9.98 -17.57
N TYR A 228 -6.11 11.16 -17.16
CA TYR A 228 -6.97 12.30 -16.85
C TYR A 228 -6.64 13.52 -17.73
N PRO A 229 -6.84 13.44 -19.06
CA PRO A 229 -6.43 14.49 -20.00
C PRO A 229 -7.23 15.80 -19.84
N ALA A 230 -8.35 15.78 -19.14
CA ALA A 230 -9.15 16.96 -18.82
C ALA A 230 -8.52 17.84 -17.72
N ASN A 231 -7.58 17.30 -16.94
CA ASN A 231 -6.88 18.05 -15.90
C ASN A 231 -5.81 18.98 -16.49
N ASP A 232 -5.45 20.04 -15.76
CA ASP A 232 -4.49 21.04 -16.26
C ASP A 232 -3.06 20.47 -16.29
N LYS A 233 -2.51 20.31 -17.51
CA LYS A 233 -1.10 19.90 -17.70
C LYS A 233 -0.10 20.79 -16.95
N LYS A 234 -0.40 22.08 -16.79
CA LYS A 234 0.47 22.98 -16.01
C LYS A 234 0.44 22.66 -14.52
N GLU A 235 -0.69 22.16 -14.03
CA GLU A 235 -0.82 21.70 -12.65
C GLU A 235 0.01 20.43 -12.42
N TYR A 236 -0.08 19.45 -13.32
CA TYR A 236 0.76 18.25 -13.24
C TYR A 236 2.25 18.57 -13.31
N GLU A 237 2.68 19.48 -14.18
CA GLU A 237 4.09 19.88 -14.25
C GLU A 237 4.54 20.65 -12.99
N LYS A 238 3.65 21.42 -12.37
CA LYS A 238 3.93 22.08 -11.08
C LYS A 238 4.10 21.03 -9.98
N ILE A 239 3.22 20.03 -9.93
CA ILE A 239 3.27 18.90 -8.99
C ILE A 239 4.55 18.08 -9.21
N ARG A 240 4.88 17.74 -10.46
CA ARG A 240 6.12 17.05 -10.85
C ARG A 240 7.34 17.75 -10.27
N LYS A 241 7.48 19.06 -10.52
CA LYS A 241 8.58 19.88 -9.99
C LYS A 241 8.60 19.94 -8.47
N ALA A 242 7.44 19.93 -7.81
CA ALA A 242 7.37 19.94 -6.36
C ALA A 242 7.90 18.63 -5.78
N GLY A 243 7.58 17.48 -6.36
CA GLY A 243 8.14 16.18 -5.96
C GLY A 243 9.66 16.09 -6.12
N HIS A 244 10.22 16.73 -7.16
CA HIS A 244 11.68 16.82 -7.37
C HIS A 244 12.39 17.84 -6.47
N LYS A 245 11.65 18.79 -5.88
CA LYS A 245 12.22 19.72 -4.90
C LYS A 245 12.34 19.00 -3.57
N MET A 246 13.42 18.24 -3.38
CA MET A 246 13.76 17.77 -2.05
C MET A 246 13.83 18.97 -1.12
N ASN A 247 13.07 18.89 -0.02
CA ASN A 247 13.10 19.89 1.03
C ASN A 247 14.53 19.85 1.62
N THR A 248 15.44 20.65 1.08
CA THR A 248 16.71 21.03 1.71
C THR A 248 16.38 21.95 2.88
N ARG A 249 15.49 21.51 3.78
CA ARG A 249 15.45 22.06 5.12
C ARG A 249 16.83 21.77 5.67
N LYS A 250 17.68 22.81 5.65
CA LYS A 250 18.94 22.89 6.38
C LYS A 250 18.70 22.14 7.67
N ARG A 251 19.42 21.04 7.85
CA ARG A 251 19.54 20.34 9.13
C ARG A 251 19.76 21.46 10.14
N SER A 252 18.72 21.78 10.92
CA SER A 252 18.89 22.66 12.06
C SER A 252 19.96 21.97 12.87
N THR A 253 21.11 22.62 13.04
CA THR A 253 22.13 22.19 13.98
C THR A 253 21.51 22.27 15.37
N ILE A 254 20.74 21.25 15.73
CA ILE A 254 20.51 20.88 17.11
C ILE A 254 21.88 20.44 17.58
N LYS A 255 22.56 21.40 18.21
CA LYS A 255 23.81 21.20 18.92
C LYS A 255 23.71 19.94 19.77
N ASP A 256 24.80 19.20 19.79
CA ASP A 256 25.14 18.21 20.79
C ASP A 256 24.66 18.61 22.19
N THR A 257 23.56 18.02 22.63
CA THR A 257 23.29 17.76 24.04
C THR A 257 22.70 16.36 24.15
N LEU A 258 23.51 15.36 23.87
CA LEU A 258 23.32 14.05 24.50
C LEU A 258 23.48 14.26 26.01
N PRO A 259 22.48 13.94 26.85
CA PRO A 259 22.68 13.88 28.28
C PRO A 259 23.72 12.79 28.57
N PRO A 260 24.69 13.01 29.48
CA PRO A 260 25.64 11.96 29.84
C PRO A 260 24.88 10.75 30.39
N GLN A 261 25.22 9.57 29.87
CA GLN A 261 24.71 8.28 30.35
C GLN A 261 25.05 8.11 31.84
N GLY A 262 24.06 8.43 32.69
CA GLY A 262 24.11 8.19 34.12
C GLY A 262 23.83 6.71 34.42
N LYS A 263 24.73 6.07 35.14
CA LYS A 263 24.58 4.72 35.70
C LYS A 263 23.27 4.59 36.51
N PRO A 264 22.63 3.40 36.52
CA PRO A 264 21.37 3.20 37.22
C PRO A 264 21.58 3.27 38.74
N LYS A 265 20.75 4.06 39.43
CA LYS A 265 20.53 3.98 40.88
C LYS A 265 19.15 3.39 41.19
N PRO A 266 19.00 2.72 42.34
CA PRO A 266 17.85 1.85 42.62
C PRO A 266 16.59 2.64 43.01
N LYS A 267 15.46 1.96 42.85
CA LYS A 267 14.08 2.41 43.13
C LYS A 267 13.90 2.95 44.55
N GLU A 268 13.10 4.03 44.65
CA GLU A 268 12.32 4.37 45.84
C GLU A 268 10.87 4.69 45.42
N ASP A 269 9.94 4.19 46.21
CA ASP A 269 8.49 4.34 46.07
C ASP A 269 8.04 5.76 46.44
N GLY A 270 7.03 6.30 45.75
CA GLY A 270 6.37 7.52 46.20
C GLY A 270 5.44 8.17 45.18
N LYS A 271 4.15 8.24 45.55
CA LYS A 271 3.05 9.00 44.93
C LYS A 271 3.44 10.46 44.61
N ASP A 272 3.02 11.00 43.47
CA ASP A 272 1.92 11.98 43.37
C ASP A 272 1.72 12.52 41.94
N LYS A 273 0.58 13.21 41.79
CA LYS A 273 -0.16 13.66 40.63
C LYS A 273 0.51 14.68 39.68
N ALA A 274 -0.12 14.75 38.50
CA ALA A 274 -0.50 15.93 37.70
C ALA A 274 0.25 16.22 36.39
N ASP A 275 -0.56 16.25 35.34
CA ASP A 275 -0.62 17.22 34.24
C ASP A 275 0.64 17.50 33.41
N GLY A 276 0.58 17.03 32.15
CA GLY A 276 1.49 17.44 31.08
C GLY A 276 0.82 17.32 29.73
N LYS A 277 0.05 18.35 29.36
CA LYS A 277 -0.42 18.57 27.98
C LYS A 277 0.78 18.58 27.02
N PHE A 278 0.78 17.65 26.07
CA PHE A 278 1.39 17.85 24.75
C PHE A 278 0.36 17.45 23.70
N ALA A 279 -0.49 18.41 23.36
CA ALA A 279 -1.21 18.40 22.10
C ALA A 279 -0.24 18.89 21.03
N ALA A 280 0.23 17.99 20.18
CA ALA A 280 0.56 18.36 18.80
C ALA A 280 -0.76 18.28 18.02
N SER A 281 -1.13 19.36 17.35
CA SER A 281 -2.35 19.43 16.54
C SER A 281 -2.25 18.46 15.34
N PRO A 282 -3.31 17.68 15.03
CA PRO A 282 -3.34 16.72 13.90
C PRO A 282 -3.26 17.33 12.49
N GLU A 283 -3.00 18.64 12.36
CA GLU A 283 -3.15 19.37 11.09
C GLU A 283 -1.88 19.40 10.21
N ASP A 284 -0.78 18.81 10.67
CA ASP A 284 0.51 18.77 9.96
C ASP A 284 0.91 17.38 9.41
N GLU A 285 0.02 16.39 9.55
CA GLU A 285 0.21 15.04 9.01
C GLU A 285 -0.32 15.02 7.57
N GLY A 286 0.55 14.61 6.63
CA GLY A 286 0.14 14.39 5.24
C GLY A 286 -1.06 13.45 5.21
N LYS A 287 -1.99 13.68 4.27
CA LYS A 287 -3.20 12.86 4.14
C LYS A 287 -2.83 11.37 4.14
N VAL A 288 -3.31 10.65 5.15
CA VAL A 288 -3.34 9.18 5.16
C VAL A 288 -4.28 8.76 4.03
N VAL A 289 -3.75 8.11 3.00
CA VAL A 289 -4.54 7.63 1.87
C VAL A 289 -4.92 6.19 2.14
N ASN A 290 -6.22 5.95 2.34
CA ASN A 290 -6.77 4.62 2.57
C ASN A 290 -7.03 3.92 1.23
N TRP A 291 -6.58 2.67 1.08
CA TRP A 291 -6.85 1.83 -0.09
C TRP A 291 -8.34 1.75 -0.47
N LYS A 292 -9.24 1.79 0.53
CA LYS A 292 -10.70 1.81 0.28
C LYS A 292 -11.19 3.08 -0.39
N ASP A 293 -10.52 4.21 -0.16
CA ASP A 293 -10.91 5.48 -0.77
C ASP A 293 -10.46 5.54 -2.26
N MET A 294 -9.60 4.60 -2.69
CA MET A 294 -9.04 4.58 -4.04
C MET A 294 -9.64 3.51 -4.96
N VAL A 295 -10.18 2.42 -4.40
CA VAL A 295 -10.59 1.23 -5.16
C VAL A 295 -12.06 0.81 -4.91
N LEU A 296 -12.85 1.59 -4.16
CA LEU A 296 -14.29 1.36 -3.97
C LEU A 296 -15.12 2.63 -4.17
#